data_AF-A0A2W4SFC3-F1
#
_entry.id   AF-A0A2W4SFC3-F1
#
_cell.length_a   1.000
_cell.length_b   1.000
_cell.length_c   1.000
_cell.angle_alpha   90.00
_cell.angle_beta   90.00
_cell.angle_gamma   90.00
#
_symmetry.space_group_name_H-M   'P 1'
#
loop_
_entity.id
_entity.type
_entity.pdbx_description
1 polymer ?
#
loop_
_entity_poly.entity_id
_entity_poly.type
_entity_poly.pdbx_seq_one_letter_code
_entity_poly.pdbx_strand_id
1 'polypeptide(L)'
;METAYRPVLRLKLRTARRLSVAVLLALGIGYLGGAIATDPPRWLFVGIGLLRIFGLIGAVALFVDSTGQHANAPDRLLDERQRHERDRAYVLSYQIMVISMFAAFLYTIPAQVLDWWLPQIPAAIDLLSAFGITSLALPGIILAWRAVESD
;
A
#
# COMPACT_ATOMS: atom_id res chain seq x y z
N MET A 1 -10.83 -15.59 -28.97
CA MET A 1 -10.76 -16.28 -27.67
C MET A 1 -10.86 -15.22 -26.58
N GLU A 2 -12.05 -15.00 -26.03
CA GLU A 2 -12.23 -14.24 -24.79
C GLU A 2 -11.59 -15.03 -23.66
N THR A 3 -10.39 -14.64 -23.24
CA THR A 3 -9.82 -15.12 -21.98
C THR A 3 -10.61 -14.48 -20.84
N ALA A 4 -11.64 -15.21 -20.38
CA ALA A 4 -12.43 -14.82 -19.23
C ALA A 4 -11.50 -14.53 -18.03
N TYR A 5 -11.54 -13.29 -17.55
CA TYR A 5 -10.76 -12.80 -16.43
C TYR A 5 -11.05 -13.61 -15.16
N ARG A 6 -10.04 -14.32 -14.64
CA ARG A 6 -10.13 -15.13 -13.41
C ARG A 6 -9.14 -14.59 -12.38
N PRO A 7 -9.60 -13.81 -11.39
CA PRO A 7 -8.71 -13.32 -10.36
C PRO A 7 -8.18 -14.49 -9.51
N VAL A 8 -6.91 -14.38 -9.09
CA VAL A 8 -6.23 -15.41 -8.28
C VAL A 8 -6.89 -15.55 -6.91
N LEU A 9 -7.27 -14.42 -6.32
CA LEU A 9 -7.99 -14.34 -5.06
C LEU A 9 -9.31 -13.58 -5.27
N ARG A 10 -10.38 -14.02 -4.60
CA ARG A 10 -11.68 -13.33 -4.58
C ARG A 10 -12.08 -13.03 -3.15
N LEU A 11 -11.66 -11.89 -2.64
CA LEU A 11 -12.08 -11.40 -1.35
C LEU A 11 -13.48 -10.80 -1.46
N LYS A 12 -14.29 -10.99 -0.41
CA LYS A 12 -15.50 -10.19 -0.23
C LYS A 12 -15.09 -8.72 -0.07
N LEU A 13 -15.90 -7.80 -0.58
CA LEU A 13 -15.57 -6.38 -0.56
C LEU A 13 -15.31 -5.84 0.85
N ARG A 14 -16.13 -6.24 1.83
CA ARG A 14 -15.90 -5.97 3.27
C ARG A 14 -14.54 -6.46 3.75
N THR A 15 -14.14 -7.66 3.35
CA THR A 15 -12.86 -8.25 3.74
C THR A 15 -11.70 -7.50 3.10
N ALA A 16 -11.79 -7.18 1.80
CA ALA A 16 -10.77 -6.40 1.09
C ALA A 16 -10.56 -5.02 1.74
N ARG A 17 -11.64 -4.33 2.11
CA ARG A 17 -11.58 -3.04 2.82
C ARG A 17 -10.91 -3.16 4.18
N ARG A 18 -11.35 -4.10 5.03
CA ARG A 18 -10.73 -4.32 6.35
C ARG A 18 -9.27 -4.71 6.24
N LEU A 19 -8.95 -5.60 5.30
CA LEU A 19 -7.57 -6.00 5.02
C LEU A 19 -6.73 -4.81 4.56
N SER A 20 -7.27 -3.92 3.73
CA SER A 20 -6.53 -2.72 3.31
C SER A 20 -6.16 -1.80 4.47
N VAL A 21 -7.05 -1.58 5.44
CA VAL A 21 -6.73 -0.79 6.63
C VAL A 21 -5.65 -1.51 7.44
N ALA A 22 -5.81 -2.81 7.66
CA ALA A 22 -4.84 -3.61 8.40
C ALA A 22 -3.46 -3.58 7.72
N VAL A 23 -3.40 -3.68 6.39
CA VAL A 23 -2.16 -3.63 5.60
C VAL A 23 -1.51 -2.26 5.68
N LEU A 24 -2.26 -1.18 5.46
CA LEU A 24 -1.72 0.18 5.53
C LEU A 24 -1.19 0.51 6.92
N LEU A 25 -1.90 0.09 7.97
CA LEU A 25 -1.44 0.23 9.35
C LEU A 25 -0.22 -0.65 9.63
N ALA A 26 -0.21 -1.90 9.18
CA ALA A 26 0.89 -2.82 9.40
C ALA A 26 2.17 -2.37 8.69
N LEU A 27 2.06 -1.91 7.44
CA LEU A 27 3.19 -1.33 6.72
C LEU A 27 3.64 -0.01 7.35
N GLY A 28 2.71 0.90 7.66
CA GLY A 28 3.03 2.18 8.28
C GLY A 28 3.71 2.01 9.63
N ILE A 29 3.08 1.32 10.57
CA ILE A 29 3.60 1.09 11.92
C ILE A 29 4.82 0.18 11.88
N GLY A 30 4.82 -0.87 11.06
CA GLY A 30 5.94 -1.80 10.97
C GLY A 30 7.21 -1.13 10.45
N TYR A 31 7.12 -0.41 9.33
CA TYR A 31 8.30 0.22 8.76
C TYR A 31 8.73 1.46 9.53
N LEU A 32 7.80 2.35 9.90
CA LEU A 32 8.12 3.55 10.69
C LEU A 32 8.56 3.21 12.12
N GLY A 33 7.88 2.26 12.77
CA GLY A 33 8.23 1.81 14.11
C GLY A 33 9.63 1.21 14.17
N GLY A 34 10.00 0.40 13.19
CA GLY A 34 11.38 -0.12 13.11
C GLY A 34 12.41 0.91 12.67
N ALA A 35 12.01 2.01 12.02
CA ALA A 35 12.92 3.11 11.72
C ALA A 35 13.22 3.95 12.98
N ILE A 36 12.21 4.17 13.82
CA ILE A 36 12.32 4.96 15.06
C ILE A 36 13.00 4.16 16.18
N ALA A 37 12.69 2.86 16.30
CA ALA A 37 13.25 2.01 17.32
C ALA A 37 14.65 1.50 16.91
N THR A 38 15.69 2.27 17.27
CA THR A 38 17.09 1.97 16.93
C THR A 38 17.70 0.83 17.74
N ASP A 39 17.21 0.57 18.96
CA ASP A 39 17.60 -0.59 19.77
C ASP A 39 16.41 -1.13 20.61
N PRO A 40 15.41 -1.76 19.96
CA PRO A 40 14.22 -2.24 20.64
C PRO A 40 14.50 -3.51 21.45
N PRO A 41 13.80 -3.73 22.56
CA PRO A 41 13.84 -5.03 23.25
C PRO A 41 13.39 -6.13 22.27
N ARG A 42 13.96 -7.33 22.43
CA ARG A 42 13.79 -8.45 21.48
C ARG A 42 12.34 -8.73 21.09
N TRP A 43 11.40 -8.66 22.04
CA TRP A 43 9.99 -8.89 21.76
C TRP A 43 9.39 -7.84 20.83
N LEU A 44 9.80 -6.57 20.96
CA LEU A 44 9.35 -5.47 20.11
C LEU A 44 9.98 -5.58 18.72
N PHE A 45 11.27 -5.93 18.64
CA PHE A 45 11.94 -6.23 17.38
C PHE A 45 11.19 -7.31 16.59
N VAL A 46 10.88 -8.44 17.24
CA VAL A 46 10.12 -9.53 16.64
C VAL A 46 8.71 -9.09 16.26
N GLY A 47 8.02 -8.34 17.12
CA GLY A 47 6.68 -7.82 16.85
C GLY A 47 6.63 -6.91 15.62
N ILE A 48 7.56 -5.97 15.50
CA ILE A 48 7.70 -5.08 14.33
C ILE A 48 8.00 -5.90 13.08
N GLY A 49 8.91 -6.86 13.15
CA GLY A 49 9.26 -7.75 12.03
C GLY A 49 8.05 -8.56 11.53
N LEU A 50 7.29 -9.16 12.45
CA LEU A 50 6.06 -9.88 12.11
C LEU A 50 5.01 -8.95 11.49
N LEU A 51 4.84 -7.75 12.05
CA LEU A 51 3.90 -6.77 11.52
C LEU A 51 4.24 -6.37 10.08
N ARG A 52 5.53 -6.16 9.77
CA ARG A 52 6.00 -5.93 8.39
C ARG A 52 5.65 -7.11 7.50
N ILE A 53 5.97 -8.34 7.90
CA ILE A 53 5.69 -9.55 7.11
C ILE A 53 4.18 -9.68 6.83
N PHE A 54 3.32 -9.49 7.82
CA PHE A 54 1.87 -9.53 7.62
C PHE A 54 1.37 -8.41 6.71
N GLY A 55 1.91 -7.20 6.86
CA GLY A 55 1.63 -6.09 5.96
C GLY A 55 2.01 -6.41 4.52
N LEU A 56 3.20 -6.98 4.30
CA LEU A 56 3.69 -7.38 2.98
C LEU A 56 2.82 -8.47 2.34
N ILE A 57 2.52 -9.54 3.08
CA ILE A 57 1.68 -10.63 2.60
C ILE A 57 0.28 -10.11 2.28
N GLY A 58 -0.28 -9.25 3.13
CA GLY A 58 -1.59 -8.65 2.91
C GLY A 58 -1.60 -7.69 1.70
N ALA A 59 -0.53 -6.92 1.48
CA ALA A 59 -0.39 -6.07 0.31
C ALA A 59 -0.35 -6.89 -0.98
N VAL A 60 0.39 -8.00 -0.99
CA VAL A 60 0.41 -8.95 -2.11
C VAL A 60 -0.98 -9.58 -2.30
N ALA A 61 -1.66 -9.99 -1.22
CA ALA A 61 -3.00 -10.55 -1.28
C ALA A 61 -4.01 -9.57 -1.90
N LEU A 62 -3.96 -8.28 -1.53
CA LEU A 62 -4.80 -7.23 -2.11
C LEU A 62 -4.43 -6.92 -3.56
N PHE A 63 -3.15 -7.01 -3.91
CA PHE A 63 -2.70 -6.83 -5.28
C PHE A 63 -3.18 -7.94 -6.21
N VAL A 64 -3.19 -9.20 -5.74
CA VAL A 64 -3.66 -10.36 -6.52
C VAL A 64 -5.17 -10.62 -6.37
N ASP A 65 -5.85 -9.88 -5.51
CA ASP A 65 -7.31 -9.91 -5.37
C ASP A 65 -8.03 -9.37 -6.61
N SER A 66 -9.30 -9.71 -6.73
CA SER A 66 -10.23 -9.24 -7.75
C SER A 66 -10.14 -7.75 -8.06
N THR A 67 -10.01 -6.87 -7.06
CA THR A 67 -9.90 -5.42 -7.29
C THR A 67 -8.50 -5.00 -7.72
N GLY A 68 -7.45 -5.61 -7.18
CA GLY A 68 -6.06 -5.36 -7.56
C GLY A 68 -5.77 -5.84 -8.99
N GLN A 69 -6.27 -7.01 -9.36
CA GLN A 69 -6.21 -7.52 -10.72
C GLN A 69 -7.05 -6.67 -11.68
N HIS A 70 -8.16 -6.06 -11.21
CA HIS A 70 -8.99 -5.18 -12.05
C HIS A 70 -8.25 -3.87 -12.32
N ALA A 71 -7.54 -3.35 -11.31
CA ALA A 71 -6.63 -2.23 -11.51
C ALA A 71 -5.59 -2.55 -12.59
N ASN A 72 -5.01 -3.75 -12.59
CA ASN A 72 -3.93 -4.10 -13.53
C ASN A 72 -4.43 -4.80 -14.81
N ALA A 73 -5.74 -4.84 -15.06
CA ALA A 73 -6.30 -5.55 -16.20
C ALA A 73 -6.00 -4.82 -17.53
N PRO A 74 -5.67 -5.56 -18.61
CA PRO A 74 -5.50 -4.99 -19.95
C PRO A 74 -6.76 -4.29 -20.45
N ASP A 75 -6.60 -3.18 -21.17
CA ASP A 75 -7.72 -2.35 -21.68
C ASP A 75 -8.76 -3.13 -22.48
N ARG A 76 -8.32 -4.13 -23.25
CA ARG A 76 -9.21 -4.99 -24.06
C ARG A 76 -10.18 -5.85 -23.24
N LEU A 77 -9.92 -6.02 -21.94
CA LEU A 77 -10.76 -6.78 -21.01
C LEU A 77 -11.69 -5.86 -20.18
N LEU A 78 -11.63 -4.54 -20.42
CA LEU A 78 -12.32 -3.54 -19.62
C LEU A 78 -13.27 -2.70 -20.48
N ASP A 79 -14.50 -2.58 -20.01
CA ASP A 79 -15.46 -1.63 -20.59
C ASP A 79 -14.97 -0.18 -20.39
N GLU A 80 -15.48 0.77 -21.17
CA GLU A 80 -15.13 2.20 -21.05
C GLU A 80 -15.33 2.74 -19.63
N ARG A 81 -16.44 2.34 -18.98
CA ARG A 81 -16.72 2.71 -17.59
C ARG A 81 -15.64 2.17 -16.64
N GLN A 82 -15.27 0.91 -16.79
CA GLN A 82 -14.28 0.25 -15.94
C GLN A 82 -12.88 0.86 -16.13
N ARG A 83 -12.51 1.17 -17.37
CA ARG A 83 -11.27 1.90 -17.68
C ARG A 83 -11.22 3.25 -16.96
N HIS A 84 -12.30 4.03 -17.05
CA HIS A 84 -12.35 5.32 -16.38
C HIS A 84 -12.32 5.23 -14.84
N GLU A 85 -12.93 4.19 -14.25
CA GLU A 85 -12.83 3.93 -12.81
C GLU A 85 -11.40 3.56 -12.38
N ARG A 86 -10.74 2.67 -13.14
CA ARG A 86 -9.33 2.31 -12.98
C ARG A 86 -8.41 3.52 -13.07
N ASP A 87 -8.54 4.31 -14.14
CA ASP A 87 -7.65 5.45 -14.39
C ASP A 87 -7.77 6.49 -13.26
N ARG A 88 -8.99 6.75 -12.78
CA ARG A 88 -9.19 7.59 -11.58
C ARG A 88 -8.51 7.00 -10.34
N ALA A 89 -8.54 5.69 -10.16
CA ALA A 89 -7.85 5.04 -9.03
C ALA A 89 -6.33 5.16 -9.14
N TYR A 90 -5.75 5.04 -10.33
CA TYR A 90 -4.31 5.28 -10.55
C TYR A 90 -3.92 6.74 -10.34
N VAL A 91 -4.70 7.69 -10.85
CA VAL A 91 -4.43 9.12 -10.64
C VAL A 91 -4.46 9.46 -9.15
N LEU A 92 -5.45 8.96 -8.42
CA LEU A 92 -5.52 9.14 -6.96
C LEU A 92 -4.33 8.47 -6.25
N SER A 93 -3.96 7.25 -6.65
CA SER A 93 -2.79 6.55 -6.11
C SER A 93 -1.53 7.37 -6.33
N TYR A 94 -1.30 7.83 -7.55
CA TYR A 94 -0.18 8.69 -7.92
C TYR A 94 -0.14 9.95 -7.07
N GLN A 95 -1.27 10.66 -6.93
CA GLN A 95 -1.37 11.86 -6.11
C GLN A 95 -1.01 11.58 -4.64
N ILE A 96 -1.57 10.52 -4.05
CA ILE A 96 -1.26 10.12 -2.66
C ILE A 96 0.24 9.86 -2.50
N MET A 97 0.84 9.09 -3.42
CA MET A 97 2.26 8.74 -3.34
C MET A 97 3.16 9.96 -3.52
N VAL A 98 2.89 10.81 -4.52
CA VAL A 98 3.69 12.02 -4.77
C VAL A 98 3.56 13.01 -3.61
N ILE A 99 2.36 13.25 -3.10
CA ILE A 99 2.15 14.13 -1.94
C ILE A 99 2.88 13.58 -0.71
N SER A 100 2.81 12.27 -0.46
CA SER A 100 3.49 11.64 0.67
C SER A 100 5.01 11.75 0.55
N MET A 101 5.56 11.51 -0.65
CA MET A 101 7.00 11.66 -0.90
C MET A 101 7.45 13.12 -0.76
N PHE A 102 6.65 14.06 -1.29
CA PHE A 102 6.93 15.48 -1.16
C PHE A 102 6.88 15.93 0.29
N ALA A 103 5.91 15.46 1.08
CA ALA A 103 5.83 15.73 2.51
C ALA A 103 7.05 15.14 3.26
N ALA A 104 7.49 13.93 2.92
CA ALA A 104 8.70 13.34 3.48
C ALA A 104 9.95 14.18 3.14
N PHE A 105 10.08 14.66 1.90
CA PHE A 105 11.17 15.57 1.52
C PHE A 105 11.10 16.90 2.27
N LEU A 106 9.92 17.51 2.37
CA LEU A 106 9.73 18.75 3.14
C LEU A 106 10.10 18.57 4.60
N TYR A 107 9.84 17.40 5.22
CA TYR A 107 10.25 17.10 6.58
C TYR A 107 11.78 17.08 6.76
N THR A 108 12.55 16.67 5.73
CA THR A 108 14.02 16.60 5.85
C THR A 108 14.67 17.97 6.06
N ILE A 109 14.09 19.05 5.52
CA ILE A 109 14.64 20.40 5.61
C ILE A 109 14.71 20.89 7.08
N PRO A 110 13.59 21.01 7.82
CA PRO A 110 13.66 21.38 9.22
C PRO A 110 14.33 20.31 10.07
N ALA A 111 14.24 19.03 9.71
CA ALA A 111 14.87 17.98 10.50
C ALA A 111 16.40 18.08 10.53
N GLN A 112 17.02 18.44 9.40
CA GLN A 112 18.47 18.67 9.34
C GLN A 112 18.90 19.93 10.10
N VAL A 113 18.07 20.98 10.09
CA VAL A 113 18.39 22.28 10.73
C VAL A 113 18.18 22.24 12.25
N LEU A 114 17.13 21.54 12.69
CA LEU A 114 16.68 21.51 14.08
C LEU A 114 17.10 20.24 14.83
N ASP A 115 17.96 19.42 14.21
CA ASP A 115 18.42 18.12 14.73
C ASP A 115 17.24 17.20 15.12
N TRP A 116 16.17 17.22 14.30
CA TRP A 116 15.07 16.29 14.48
C TRP A 116 15.43 14.91 13.94
N TRP A 117 14.65 13.92 14.36
CA TRP A 117 14.87 12.54 13.95
C TRP A 117 14.89 12.38 12.42
N LEU A 118 15.96 11.75 11.92
CA LEU A 118 16.11 11.27 10.56
C LEU A 118 16.45 9.79 10.58
N PRO A 119 15.89 8.98 9.65
CA PRO A 119 16.20 7.56 9.59
C PRO A 119 17.66 7.34 9.18
N GLN A 120 18.31 6.36 9.81
CA GLN A 120 19.59 5.84 9.34
C GLN A 120 19.44 5.17 7.97
N ILE A 121 20.53 5.00 7.22
CA ILE A 121 20.51 4.46 5.84
C ILE A 121 19.70 3.16 5.73
N PRO A 122 19.88 2.13 6.58
CA PRO A 122 19.09 0.91 6.48
C PRO A 122 17.59 1.15 6.68
N ALA A 123 17.24 2.00 7.65
CA ALA A 123 15.86 2.38 7.92
C ALA A 123 15.23 3.21 6.78
N ALA A 124 16.02 4.04 6.09
CA ALA A 124 15.56 4.80 4.93
C ALA A 124 15.25 3.88 3.73
N ILE A 125 16.07 2.86 3.48
CA ILE A 125 15.81 1.83 2.45
C ILE A 125 14.55 1.03 2.78
N ASP A 126 14.37 0.68 4.05
CA ASP A 126 13.17 0.03 4.56
C ASP A 126 11.90 0.87 4.30
N LEU A 127 11.93 2.16 4.66
CA LEU A 127 10.81 3.08 4.41
C LEU A 127 10.52 3.26 2.92
N LEU A 128 11.56 3.34 2.07
CA LEU A 128 11.39 3.40 0.62
C LEU A 128 10.75 2.12 0.06
N SER A 129 11.11 0.95 0.61
CA SER A 129 10.50 -0.33 0.25
C SER A 129 9.01 -0.37 0.64
N ALA A 130 8.67 0.13 1.82
CA ALA A 130 7.28 0.28 2.26
C ALA A 130 6.47 1.16 1.31
N PHE A 131 7.07 2.27 0.86
CA PHE A 131 6.49 3.17 -0.13
C PHE A 131 6.23 2.43 -1.46
N GLY A 132 7.22 1.72 -1.99
CA GLY A 132 7.07 0.95 -3.24
C GLY A 132 6.00 -0.15 -3.16
N ILE A 133 5.91 -0.85 -2.04
CA ILE A 133 4.93 -1.94 -1.87
C ILE A 133 3.52 -1.38 -1.66
N THR A 134 3.41 -0.24 -0.97
CA THR A 134 2.13 0.45 -0.82
C THR A 134 1.62 0.94 -2.17
N SER A 135 2.48 1.52 -3.02
CA SER A 135 2.06 2.04 -4.35
C SER A 135 1.51 0.94 -5.25
N LEU A 136 2.03 -0.28 -5.13
CA LEU A 136 1.57 -1.45 -5.88
C LEU A 136 0.15 -1.88 -5.47
N ALA A 137 -0.16 -1.88 -4.18
CA ALA A 137 -1.49 -2.28 -3.68
C ALA A 137 -2.54 -1.16 -3.75
N LEU A 138 -2.11 0.12 -3.77
CA LEU A 138 -2.97 1.28 -3.58
C LEU A 138 -4.10 1.42 -4.61
N PRO A 139 -3.90 1.21 -5.93
CA PRO A 139 -4.99 1.30 -6.90
C PRO A 139 -6.10 0.28 -6.62
N GLY A 140 -5.72 -0.97 -6.29
CA GLY A 140 -6.67 -2.04 -5.93
C GLY A 140 -7.43 -1.75 -4.63
N ILE A 141 -6.74 -1.14 -3.65
CA ILE A 141 -7.36 -0.66 -2.41
C ILE A 141 -8.40 0.42 -2.72
N ILE A 142 -8.04 1.44 -3.50
CA ILE A 142 -8.95 2.53 -3.84
C ILE A 142 -10.19 2.01 -4.57
N LEU A 143 -10.02 1.09 -5.51
CA LEU A 143 -11.16 0.46 -6.19
C LEU A 143 -12.06 -0.31 -5.20
N ALA A 144 -11.50 -1.05 -4.25
CA ALA A 144 -12.28 -1.75 -3.22
C ALA A 144 -13.10 -0.79 -2.33
N TRP A 145 -12.57 0.40 -2.05
CA TRP A 145 -13.30 1.42 -1.28
C TRP A 145 -14.38 2.13 -2.09
N ARG A 146 -14.20 2.23 -3.41
CA ARG A 146 -15.16 2.89 -4.31
C ARG A 146 -16.27 2.00 -4.83
N ALA A 147 -16.06 0.68 -4.87
CA ALA A 147 -17.08 -0.26 -5.32
C ALA A 147 -18.32 -0.19 -4.39
N VAL A 148 -19.52 -0.29 -4.97
CA VAL A 148 -20.75 -0.38 -4.17
C VAL A 148 -20.94 -1.84 -3.79
N GLU A 149 -21.27 -2.10 -2.53
CA GLU A 149 -21.62 -3.45 -2.09
C GLU A 149 -22.99 -3.78 -2.69
N SER A 150 -23.03 -4.65 -3.70
CA SER A 150 -24.28 -5.27 -4.13
C SER A 150 -24.56 -6.44 -3.19
N ASP A 151 -25.68 -6.35 -2.45
CA ASP A 151 -26.17 -7.40 -1.53
C ASP A 151 -26.23 -8.79 -2.18
#